data_AF-A0A8T2NCY7-F1
#
_entry.id   AF-A0A8T2NCY7-F1
#
_cell.length_a   1.000
_cell.length_b   1.000
_cell.length_c   1.000
_cell.angle_alpha   90.00
_cell.angle_beta   90.00
_cell.angle_gamma   90.00
#
_symmetry.space_group_name_H-M   'P 1'
#
loop_
_entity.id
_entity.type
_entity.pdbx_description
1 polymer ?
#
loop_
_entity_poly.entity_id
_entity_poly.type
_entity_poly.pdbx_seq_one_letter_code
_entity_poly.pdbx_strand_id
1 'polypeptide(L)' 'MQKEIYKTELIPMPARIVNISQDVSVNEGGTVNLFCLAVGRPEPSVTWKNFKCERKSSLLQQPLAVS' A
#
# COMPACT_ATOMS: atom_id res chain seq x y z
N MET A 1 -31.60 -24.90 22.99
CA MET A 1 -31.34 -24.37 21.64
C MET A 1 -31.18 -22.85 21.72
N GLN A 2 -30.18 -22.39 22.49
CA GLN A 2 -30.03 -20.98 22.89
C GLN A 2 -28.77 -20.31 22.29
N LYS A 3 -28.22 -20.90 21.22
CA LYS A 3 -26.97 -20.42 20.60
C LYS A 3 -27.18 -19.29 19.59
N GLU A 4 -28.43 -19.05 19.21
CA GLU A 4 -28.76 -18.22 18.05
C GLU A 4 -29.32 -16.84 18.44
N ILE A 5 -29.74 -16.68 19.70
CA ILE A 5 -30.31 -15.42 20.22
C ILE A 5 -29.22 -14.34 20.46
N TYR A 6 -27.94 -14.72 20.59
CA TYR A 6 -26.82 -13.78 20.76
C TYR A 6 -26.12 -13.39 19.46
N LYS A 7 -26.57 -13.89 18.30
CA LYS A 7 -25.93 -13.55 17.03
C LYS A 7 -26.44 -12.21 16.55
N THR A 8 -26.01 -11.14 17.22
CA THR A 8 -26.09 -9.78 16.65
C THR A 8 -25.32 -9.83 15.34
N GLU A 9 -26.02 -9.91 14.21
CA GLU A 9 -25.40 -9.70 12.90
C GLU A 9 -24.91 -8.26 12.88
N LEU A 10 -23.63 -8.08 13.18
CA LEU A 10 -22.95 -6.81 13.03
C LEU A 10 -23.02 -6.46 11.54
N ILE A 11 -23.70 -5.35 11.21
CA ILE A 11 -23.78 -4.83 9.84
C ILE A 11 -22.34 -4.73 9.30
N PRO A 12 -21.99 -5.45 8.22
CA PRO A 12 -20.64 -5.40 7.67
C PRO A 12 -20.29 -3.99 7.23
N MET A 13 -19.07 -3.57 7.55
CA MET A 13 -18.55 -2.27 7.14
C MET A 13 -17.47 -2.50 6.09
N PRO A 14 -17.60 -1.94 4.87
CA PRO A 14 -16.60 -2.12 3.84
C PRO A 14 -15.26 -1.53 4.28
N ALA A 15 -14.18 -2.12 3.77
CA ALA A 15 -12.83 -1.61 4.01
C ALA A 15 -12.66 -0.22 3.38
N ARG A 16 -12.13 0.73 4.16
CA ARG A 16 -11.79 2.07 3.70
C ARG A 16 -10.45 2.49 4.26
N ILE A 17 -9.59 3.04 3.41
CA ILE A 17 -8.36 3.73 3.82
C ILE A 17 -8.76 5.09 4.38
N VAL A 18 -8.42 5.35 5.63
CA VAL A 18 -8.75 6.61 6.32
C VAL A 18 -7.56 7.55 6.42
N ASN A 19 -6.35 7.00 6.47
CA ASN A 19 -5.12 7.79 6.49
C ASN A 19 -3.99 6.96 5.90
N ILE A 20 -3.14 7.57 5.10
CA ILE A 20 -2.00 6.91 4.45
C ILE A 20 -0.88 7.93 4.28
N SER A 21 0.36 7.44 4.26
CA SER A 21 1.50 8.29 3.91
C SER A 21 1.27 9.03 2.59
N GLN A 22 1.63 10.31 2.58
CA GLN A 22 1.73 11.09 1.35
C GLN A 22 2.98 10.70 0.56
N ASP A 23 3.14 11.30 -0.61
CA ASP A 23 4.33 11.12 -1.43
C ASP A 23 5.57 11.61 -0.68
N VAL A 24 6.59 10.74 -0.58
CA VAL A 24 7.86 11.05 0.06
C VAL A 24 8.99 10.83 -0.96
N SER A 25 9.86 11.83 -1.10
CA SER A 25 11.10 11.72 -1.86
C SER A 25 12.25 11.42 -0.90
N VAL A 26 12.96 10.32 -1.14
CA VAL A 26 14.16 9.95 -0.39
C VAL A 26 15.33 9.78 -1.35
N ASN A 27 16.53 10.04 -0.86
CA ASN A 27 17.76 9.84 -1.62
C ASN A 27 18.09 8.35 -1.72
N GLU A 28 18.94 8.00 -2.68
CA GLU A 28 19.47 6.63 -2.83
C GLU A 28 20.16 6.18 -1.54
N GLY A 29 19.90 4.92 -1.14
CA GLY A 29 20.36 4.37 0.14
C GLY A 29 19.58 4.88 1.37
N GLY A 30 18.65 5.82 1.19
CA GLY A 30 17.76 6.31 2.24
C GLY A 30 16.67 5.30 2.61
N THR A 31 16.21 5.35 3.87
CA THR A 31 15.10 4.53 4.36
C THR A 31 13.81 5.35 4.37
N VAL A 32 12.71 4.77 3.88
CA VAL A 32 11.37 5.35 3.96
C VAL A 32 10.49 4.46 4.84
N ASN A 33 9.68 5.07 5.70
CA ASN A 33 8.67 4.38 6.49
C ASN A 33 7.28 4.82 5.99
N LEU A 34 6.51 3.88 5.47
CA LEU A 34 5.16 4.11 4.95
C LEU A 34 4.14 3.50 5.90
N PHE A 35 3.08 4.24 6.19
CA PHE A 35 1.96 3.77 7.02
C PHE A 35 0.66 3.78 6.21
N CYS A 36 -0.27 2.92 6.60
CA CYS A 36 -1.62 2.87 6.07
C CYS A 36 -2.58 2.50 7.20
N LEU A 37 -3.60 3.32 7.42
CA LEU A 37 -4.69 3.09 8.36
C LEU A 37 -5.95 2.79 7.56
N ALA A 38 -6.45 1.57 7.72
CA ALA A 38 -7.69 1.09 7.11
C ALA A 38 -8.69 0.68 8.19
N VAL A 39 -9.98 0.93 7.94
CA VAL A 39 -11.09 0.55 8.83
C VAL A 39 -12.09 -0.31 8.08
N GLY A 40 -12.68 -1.29 8.75
CA GLY A 40 -13.64 -2.24 8.16
C GLY A 40 -14.17 -3.21 9.20
N ARG A 41 -15.25 -3.93 8.87
CA ARG A 41 -15.78 -5.06 9.66
C ARG A 41 -16.16 -6.21 8.71
N PRO A 42 -15.47 -7.36 8.76
CA PRO A 42 -14.35 -7.69 9.66
C PRO A 42 -13.13 -6.78 9.42
N GLU A 43 -12.18 -6.82 10.34
CA GLU A 43 -10.97 -6.00 10.28
C GLU A 43 -10.24 -6.21 8.93
N PRO A 44 -9.86 -5.13 8.22
CA PRO A 44 -9.33 -5.25 6.87
C PRO A 44 -7.87 -5.72 6.86
N SER A 45 -7.53 -6.55 5.88
CA SER A 45 -6.13 -6.89 5.58
C SER A 45 -5.49 -5.84 4.68
N VAL A 46 -4.32 -5.33 5.08
CA VAL A 46 -3.57 -4.32 4.32
C VAL A 46 -2.40 -4.97 3.59
N THR A 47 -2.32 -4.78 2.27
CA THR A 47 -1.22 -5.27 1.44
C THR A 47 -0.64 -4.12 0.63
N TRP A 48 0.69 -4.01 0.62
CA TRP A 48 1.40 -3.03 -0.20
C TRP A 48 1.69 -3.60 -1.60
N LYS A 49 1.52 -2.76 -2.63
CA LYS A 49 1.92 -3.07 -4.00
C LYS A 49 2.80 -1.95 -4.52
N ASN A 50 3.93 -2.33 -5.11
CA ASN A 50 4.80 -1.39 -5.78
C ASN A 50 4.27 -1.16 -7.20
N PHE A 51 3.84 0.06 -7.50
CA PHE A 51 3.36 0.44 -8.83
C PHE A 51 4.47 0.94 -9.76
N LYS A 52 5.75 0.73 -9.43
CA LYS A 52 6.83 1.06 -10.36
C LYS A 52 6.62 0.32 -11.67
N CYS A 53 6.61 1.13 -12.72
CA CYS A 53 6.75 0.73 -14.11
C CYS A 53 7.95 -0.22 -14.27
N GLU A 54 7.85 -1.17 -15.18
CA GLU A 54 8.96 -1.98 -15.73
C GLU A 54 9.98 -1.11 -16.48
N ARG A 55 10.39 0.03 -15.92
CA ARG A 55 11.51 0.81 -16.43
C ARG A 55 12.76 -0.02 -16.20
N LYS A 56 13.10 -0.85 -17.19
CA LYS A 56 14.47 -1.27 -17.43
C LYS A 56 15.31 0.01 -17.35
N SER A 57 16.25 -0.01 -16.42
CA SER A 57 17.21 1.07 -16.17
C SER A 57 17.57 1.81 -17.46
N SER A 58 17.28 3.11 -17.51
CA SER A 58 17.68 4.01 -18.59
C SER A 58 19.19 4.31 -18.59
N LEU A 59 20.03 3.37 -18.13
CA LEU A 59 21.49 3.46 -18.11
C LEU A 59 22.17 2.56 -19.15
N LEU A 60 21.47 2.21 -20.23
CA LEU A 60 22.04 1.73 -21.50
C LEU A 60 21.19 2.46 -22.56
N GLN A 61 21.62 3.42 -23.38
CA GLN A 61 22.88 3.64 -24.07
C GLN A 61 22.96 5.15 -24.41
N GLN A 62 23.87 5.91 -23.79
CA GLN A 62 24.36 7.14 -24.42
C GLN A 62 25.68 6.76 -25.09
N PRO A 63 25.86 6.92 -26.41
CA PRO A 63 27.21 6.85 -26.96
C PRO A 63 27.99 8.04 -26.40
N LEU A 64 29.07 7.76 -25.66
CA LEU A 64 30.10 8.75 -25.42
C LEU A 64 30.64 9.14 -26.80
N ALA A 65 30.20 10.28 -27.32
CA ALA A 65 30.97 10.99 -28.34
C ALA A 65 32.23 11.50 -27.63
N VAL A 66 33.31 10.72 -27.72
CA VAL A 66 34.65 11.20 -27.41
C VAL A 66 35.23 11.67 -28.74
N SER A 67 35.59 12.95 -28.77
CA SER A 67 36.23 13.63 -29.90
C SER A 67 37.72 13.39 -29.95
#